data_AF-A0A0S4XCC6-F1
#
_entry.id   AF-A0A0S4XCC6-F1
#
_cell.length_a   1.000
_cell.length_b   1.000
_cell.length_c   1.000
_cell.angle_alpha   90.00
_cell.angle_beta   90.00
_cell.angle_gamma   90.00
#
_symmetry.space_group_name_H-M   'P 1'
#
loop_
_entity.id
_entity.type
_entity.pdbx_description
1 polymer ?
#
loop_
_entity_poly.entity_id
_entity_poly.type
_entity_poly.pdbx_seq_one_letter_code
_entity_poly.pdbx_strand_id
1 'polypeptide(L)'
;MADIAADPHYRARGVIETVRAQSGIDVDMPGVVPKLSGTPGAVQASAPRLGQHTREVLRRHGLTDAQIDALASQGVIADAAK
;
A
#
# COMPACT_ATOMS: atom_id res chain seq x y z
N MET A 1 11.18 18.89 12.34
CA MET A 1 10.90 17.60 11.64
C MET A 1 11.99 16.58 11.91
N ALA A 2 13.27 16.92 11.78
CA ALA A 2 14.38 16.01 12.09
C ALA A 2 14.33 15.48 13.54
N ASP A 3 14.02 16.34 14.52
CA ASP A 3 13.96 15.94 15.93
C ASP A 3 12.89 14.86 16.18
N ILE A 4 11.71 15.00 15.57
CA ILE A 4 10.60 14.04 15.70
C ILE A 4 10.97 12.68 15.08
N ALA A 5 11.64 12.68 13.93
CA ALA A 5 12.02 11.45 13.22
C ALA A 5 13.15 10.68 13.94
N ALA A 6 13.99 11.41 14.69
CA ALA A 6 15.09 10.84 15.47
C ALA A 6 14.71 10.57 16.94
N ASP A 7 13.52 10.98 17.39
CA ASP A 7 13.13 10.90 18.80
C ASP A 7 13.00 9.43 19.28
N PRO A 8 13.77 9.01 20.30
CA PRO A 8 13.72 7.64 20.82
C PRO A 8 12.35 7.24 21.37
N HIS A 9 11.59 8.18 21.95
CA HIS A 9 10.25 7.92 22.47
C HIS A 9 9.26 7.62 21.35
N TYR A 10 9.36 8.34 20.23
CA TYR A 10 8.51 8.12 19.06
C TYR A 10 8.76 6.76 18.42
N ARG A 11 10.03 6.33 18.33
CA ARG A 11 10.38 4.98 17.86
C ARG A 11 9.92 3.90 18.82
N ALA A 12 10.15 4.08 20.13
CA ALA A 12 9.76 3.10 21.15
C ALA A 12 8.23 2.83 21.18
N ARG A 13 7.43 3.82 20.77
CA ARG A 13 5.97 3.71 20.72
C ARG A 13 5.40 3.33 19.34
N GLY A 14 6.25 3.10 18.34
CA GLY A 14 5.81 2.85 16.96
C GLY A 14 5.00 4.03 16.39
N VAL A 15 5.35 5.26 16.81
CA VAL A 15 4.78 6.48 16.21
C VAL A 15 5.50 6.78 14.90
N ILE A 16 6.79 6.46 14.81
CA ILE A 16 7.55 6.38 13.57
C ILE A 16 7.92 4.92 13.35
N GLU A 17 7.56 4.37 12.20
CA GLU A 17 7.81 2.98 11.81
C GLU A 17 8.51 2.95 10.45
N THR A 18 9.44 2.01 10.28
CA THR A 18 10.15 1.79 9.02
C THR A 18 9.42 0.74 8.20
N VAL A 19 8.99 1.09 6.98
CA VAL A 19 8.28 0.18 6.07
C VAL A 19 9.13 -0.05 4.83
N ARG A 20 9.23 -1.30 4.40
CA ARG A 20 9.86 -1.69 3.13
C ARG A 20 8.93 -1.34 1.98
N ALA A 21 9.31 -0.38 1.14
CA ALA A 21 8.59 -0.07 -0.10
C ALA A 21 8.78 -1.19 -1.13
N GLN A 22 7.88 -1.29 -2.13
CA GLN A 22 8.01 -2.28 -3.20
C GLN A 22 9.29 -2.11 -4.04
N SER A 23 9.83 -0.89 -4.09
CA SER A 23 11.12 -0.60 -4.72
C SER A 23 12.32 -1.21 -3.98
N GLY A 24 12.12 -1.78 -2.79
CA GLY A 24 13.20 -2.23 -1.94
C GLY A 24 13.93 -1.07 -1.25
N ILE A 25 13.22 0.03 -0.96
CA ILE A 25 13.74 1.14 -0.15
C ILE A 25 13.02 1.10 1.20
N ASP A 26 13.78 1.30 2.27
CA ASP A 26 13.21 1.47 3.61
C ASP A 26 12.78 2.93 3.78
N VAL A 27 11.54 3.13 4.22
CA VAL A 27 10.94 4.45 4.38
C VAL A 27 10.42 4.59 5.80
N ASP A 28 10.90 5.60 6.51
CA ASP A 28 10.33 6.01 7.79
C ASP A 28 9.04 6.79 7.55
N MET A 29 7.94 6.34 8.14
CA MET A 29 6.65 6.99 8.06
C MET A 29 5.94 7.00 9.42
N PRO A 30 4.94 7.88 9.61
CA PRO A 30 4.07 7.80 10.77
C PRO A 30 3.38 6.43 10.84
N GLY A 31 3.50 5.75 11.97
CA GLY A 31 2.80 4.51 12.25
C GLY A 31 1.31 4.73 12.52
N VAL A 32 0.55 3.64 12.67
CA VAL A 32 -0.89 3.71 12.92
C VAL A 32 -1.16 4.33 14.30
N VAL A 33 -1.98 5.38 14.35
CA VAL A 33 -2.39 6.08 15.57
C VAL A 33 -3.92 6.32 15.58
N PRO A 34 -4.60 6.24 16.75
CA PRO A 34 -4.07 5.84 18.06
C PRO A 34 -3.79 4.33 18.17
N LYS A 35 -2.96 3.93 19.13
CA LYS A 35 -2.71 2.51 19.44
C LYS A 35 -3.87 1.95 20.27
N LEU A 36 -4.72 1.14 19.65
CA LEU A 36 -5.86 0.51 20.31
C LEU A 36 -5.42 -0.75 21.06
N SER A 37 -5.95 -0.97 22.27
CA SER A 37 -5.59 -2.14 23.09
C SER A 37 -6.25 -3.44 22.64
N GLY A 38 -7.49 -3.38 22.13
CA GLY A 38 -8.23 -4.57 21.69
C GLY A 38 -7.97 -4.96 20.23
N THR A 39 -7.79 -3.96 19.36
CA THR A 39 -7.59 -4.17 17.91
C THR A 39 -6.48 -3.25 17.39
N PRO A 40 -5.21 -3.50 17.77
CA PRO A 40 -4.10 -2.68 17.33
C PRO A 40 -4.01 -2.69 15.80
N GLY A 41 -3.98 -1.50 15.20
CA GLY A 41 -3.77 -1.35 13.77
C GLY A 41 -2.30 -1.60 13.38
N ALA A 42 -2.09 -2.01 12.13
CA ALA A 42 -0.76 -2.27 11.58
C ALA A 42 -0.69 -1.86 10.11
N VAL A 43 0.50 -1.49 9.64
CA VAL A 43 0.77 -1.36 8.20
C VAL A 43 0.88 -2.78 7.62
N GLN A 44 -0.12 -3.18 6.82
CA GLN A 44 -0.26 -4.57 6.36
C GLN A 44 0.52 -4.88 5.08
N ALA A 45 0.74 -3.87 4.24
CA ALA A 45 1.42 -4.03 2.97
C ALA A 45 1.99 -2.69 2.51
N SER A 46 3.02 -2.76 1.68
CA SER A 46 3.54 -1.60 0.97
C SER A 46 2.48 -1.02 0.02
N ALA A 47 2.56 0.27 -0.26
CA ALA A 47 1.70 0.91 -1.24
C ALA A 47 1.75 0.19 -2.59
N PRO A 48 0.60 -0.02 -3.27
CA PRO A 48 0.55 -0.72 -4.55
C PRO A 48 1.17 0.09 -5.68
N ARG A 49 1.66 -0.60 -6.72
CA ARG A 49 1.94 0.05 -8.01
C ARG A 49 0.63 0.45 -8.70
N LEU A 50 0.73 1.41 -9.63
CA LEU A 50 -0.37 1.74 -10.52
C LEU A 50 -0.84 0.47 -11.24
N GLY A 51 -2.14 0.19 -11.18
CA GLY A 51 -2.75 -0.96 -11.83
C GLY A 51 -2.49 -2.33 -11.21
N GLN A 52 -1.79 -2.42 -10.06
CA GLN A 52 -1.42 -3.70 -9.44
C GLN A 52 -2.61 -4.62 -9.16
N HIS A 53 -3.73 -4.06 -8.70
CA HIS A 53 -4.91 -4.83 -8.34
C HIS A 53 -6.06 -4.73 -9.35
N THR A 54 -5.86 -4.07 -10.51
CA THR A 54 -6.93 -3.82 -11.50
C THR A 54 -7.60 -5.11 -11.95
N ARG A 55 -6.82 -6.10 -12.40
CA ARG A 55 -7.35 -7.41 -12.83
C ARG A 55 -8.09 -8.14 -11.71
N GLU A 56 -7.51 -8.15 -10.51
CA GLU A 56 -8.08 -8.83 -9.34
C GLU A 56 -9.44 -8.25 -8.95
N VAL A 57 -9.55 -6.91 -8.90
CA VAL A 57 -10.80 -6.21 -8.57
C VAL A 57 -11.86 -6.43 -9.67
N LEU A 58 -11.50 -6.30 -10.94
CA LEU A 58 -12.46 -6.48 -12.05
C LEU A 58 -13.00 -7.92 -12.12
N ARG A 59 -12.16 -8.92 -11.87
CA ARG A 59 -12.60 -10.33 -11.76
C ARG A 59 -13.58 -10.52 -10.61
N ARG A 60 -13.31 -9.91 -9.44
CA ARG A 60 -14.23 -9.95 -8.29
C ARG A 60 -15.60 -9.35 -8.59
N HIS A 61 -15.69 -8.47 -9.58
CA HIS A 61 -16.94 -7.88 -10.06
C HIS A 61 -17.54 -8.59 -11.29
N GLY A 62 -17.05 -9.78 -11.64
CA GLY A 62 -17.66 -10.65 -12.65
C GLY A 62 -17.21 -10.41 -14.09
N LEU A 63 -16.17 -9.59 -14.31
CA LEU A 63 -15.59 -9.47 -15.64
C LEU A 63 -14.72 -10.69 -15.94
N THR A 64 -14.88 -11.20 -17.16
CA THR A 64 -14.02 -12.25 -17.71
C THR A 64 -12.67 -11.69 -18.14
N ASP A 65 -11.64 -12.53 -18.21
CA ASP A 65 -10.31 -12.12 -18.68
C ASP A 65 -10.37 -11.48 -20.08
N ALA A 66 -11.20 -12.01 -20.98
CA ALA A 66 -11.40 -11.45 -22.32
C ALA A 66 -11.97 -10.01 -22.31
N GLN A 67 -12.89 -9.72 -21.39
CA GLN A 67 -13.44 -8.36 -21.24
C GLN A 67 -12.39 -7.40 -20.64
N ILE A 68 -11.59 -7.87 -19.69
CA ILE A 68 -10.53 -7.07 -19.06
C ILE A 68 -9.45 -6.76 -20.11
N ASP A 69 -9.04 -7.72 -20.92
CA ASP A 69 -8.06 -7.52 -21.99
C ASP A 69 -8.57 -6.56 -23.07
N ALA A 70 -9.86 -6.62 -23.40
CA ALA A 70 -10.49 -5.65 -24.30
C ALA A 70 -10.42 -4.22 -23.74
N LEU A 71 -10.74 -4.02 -22.46
CA LEU A 71 -10.64 -2.71 -21.81
C LEU A 71 -9.19 -2.20 -21.75
N ALA A 72 -8.23 -3.09 -21.47
CA ALA A 72 -6.82 -2.74 -21.44
C ALA A 72 -6.29 -2.34 -22.83
N SER A 73 -6.65 -3.07 -23.88
CA SER A 73 -6.24 -2.76 -25.26
C SER A 73 -6.86 -1.46 -25.80
N GLN A 74 -8.05 -1.09 -25.32
CA GLN A 74 -8.68 0.20 -25.59
C GLN A 74 -8.10 1.36 -24.77
N GLY A 75 -7.20 1.08 -23.81
CA GLY A 75 -6.63 2.10 -22.92
C GLY A 75 -7.61 2.65 -21.89
N VAL A 76 -8.74 1.97 -21.65
CA VAL A 76 -9.76 2.38 -20.67
C VAL A 76 -9.30 2.10 -19.24
N ILE A 77 -8.49 1.05 -19.05
CA ILE A 77 -7.92 0.67 -17.76
C ILE A 77 -6.41 0.53 -17.86
N ALA A 78 -5.71 0.78 -16.74
CA ALA A 78 -4.31 0.43 -16.56
C ALA A 78 -4.19 -0.82 -15.70
N ASP A 79 -3.40 -1.80 -16.14
CA ASP A 79 -2.96 -2.93 -15.32
C ASP A 79 -1.43 -2.86 -15.12
N ALA A 80 -0.90 -3.55 -14.12
CA ALA A 80 0.53 -3.46 -13.76
C ALA A 80 1.51 -4.05 -14.80
N ALA A 81 1.01 -4.41 -15.99
CA ALA A 81 1.79 -4.99 -17.08
C ALA A 81 2.31 -3.92 -18.08
N LYS A 82 2.17 -2.63 -17.77
CA LYS A 82 2.74 -1.54 -18.57
C LYS A 82 3.56 -0.56 -17.73
#